data_AF-A0A556UFK2-F1
#
_entry.id   AF-A0A556UFK2-F1
#
_cell.length_a   1.000
_cell.length_b   1.000
_cell.length_c   1.000
_cell.angle_alpha   90.00
_cell.angle_beta   90.00
_cell.angle_gamma   90.00
#
_symmetry.space_group_name_H-M   'P 1'
#
loop_
_entity.id
_entity.type
_entity.pdbx_description
1 polymer ?
#
loop_
_entity_poly.entity_id
_entity_poly.type
_entity_poly.pdbx_seq_one_letter_code
_entity_poly.pdbx_strand_id
1 'polypeptide(L)'
;MKQFIRYLISSNVGEVVCIFLTAALGFPEALIPVQLLWVNLVTDGLPATALGFNPPDLDIMNKPPRNAKEPLISGWLFFRYLAIGCYVGAATVGAAAWWFTVADDGPQITLYQLSHFLQCSPDNPDFHDLECHVFESPYPMTMALSVLVTIEMCNALNSLSENQSLLRMPPWENIWLLGAICLSMSLHFLILYVEPLPVIFQITPLSMAQWLMVIKISLPVIVLDELLKFVARNYLEPGKDLAEESQQESWSVSACVQGISWSFIAVCLPLVVWLYSTDTNTSRSLGSS
;
A
#
# COMPACT_ATOMS: atom_id res chain seq x y z
N MET A 1 1.66 13.34 17.58
CA MET A 1 1.04 14.31 16.64
C MET A 1 1.69 14.34 15.26
N LYS A 2 3.01 14.52 15.09
CA LYS A 2 3.62 14.53 13.74
C LYS A 2 3.29 13.27 12.90
N GLN A 3 3.28 12.10 13.54
CA GLN A 3 3.03 10.81 12.89
C GLN A 3 1.65 10.72 12.23
N PHE A 4 0.56 11.11 12.92
CA PHE A 4 -0.79 11.06 12.32
C PHE A 4 -0.93 12.02 11.13
N ILE A 5 -0.35 13.23 11.21
CA ILE A 5 -0.40 14.21 10.12
C ILE A 5 0.30 13.66 8.88
N ARG A 6 1.45 13.04 9.08
CA ARG A 6 2.24 12.45 8.01
C ARG A 6 1.57 11.23 7.39
N TYR A 7 0.90 10.40 8.21
CA TYR A 7 0.08 9.29 7.73
C TYR A 7 -1.04 9.78 6.80
N LEU A 8 -1.87 10.74 7.24
CA LEU A 8 -2.97 11.28 6.42
C LEU A 8 -2.47 11.97 5.14
N ILE A 9 -1.35 12.69 5.21
CA ILE A 9 -0.75 13.29 4.01
C ILE A 9 -0.25 12.20 3.05
N SER A 10 0.36 11.13 3.57
CA SER A 10 0.85 10.02 2.74
C SER A 10 -0.29 9.31 2.02
N SER A 11 -1.42 9.06 2.70
CA SER A 11 -2.63 8.46 2.11
C SER A 11 -3.15 9.31 0.95
N ASN A 12 -3.36 10.61 1.20
CA ASN A 12 -3.81 11.56 0.17
C ASN A 12 -2.87 11.61 -1.06
N VAL A 13 -1.55 11.48 -0.87
CA VAL A 13 -0.61 11.42 -2.01
C VAL A 13 -0.87 10.18 -2.85
N GLY A 14 -1.10 9.02 -2.23
CA GLY A 14 -1.44 7.78 -2.92
C GLY A 14 -2.74 7.87 -3.72
N GLU A 15 -3.78 8.46 -3.11
CA GLU A 15 -5.08 8.69 -3.78
C GLU A 15 -4.94 9.61 -5.00
N VAL A 16 -4.19 10.71 -4.88
CA VAL A 16 -3.93 11.62 -6.00
C VAL A 16 -3.16 10.93 -7.12
N VAL A 17 -2.16 10.11 -6.77
CA VAL A 17 -1.40 9.33 -7.76
C VAL A 17 -2.31 8.30 -8.45
N CYS A 18 -3.22 7.64 -7.73
CA CYS A 18 -4.22 6.73 -8.32
C CYS A 18 -5.07 7.43 -9.38
N ILE A 19 -5.68 8.57 -9.02
CA ILE A 19 -6.54 9.34 -9.94
C ILE A 19 -5.73 9.82 -11.15
N PHE A 20 -4.52 10.33 -10.91
CA PHE A 20 -3.63 10.80 -11.97
C PHE A 20 -3.24 9.68 -12.94
N LEU A 21 -2.85 8.50 -12.43
CA LEU A 21 -2.46 7.36 -13.27
C LEU A 21 -3.64 6.82 -14.08
N THR A 22 -4.81 6.71 -13.47
CA THR A 22 -6.04 6.27 -14.15
C THR A 22 -6.35 7.20 -15.33
N ALA A 23 -6.34 8.51 -15.07
CA ALA A 23 -6.63 9.52 -16.09
C ALA A 23 -5.54 9.59 -17.17
N ALA A 24 -4.26 9.50 -16.79
CA ALA A 24 -3.13 9.55 -17.72
C ALA A 24 -3.06 8.33 -18.66
N LEU A 25 -3.47 7.15 -18.18
CA LEU A 25 -3.54 5.92 -18.96
C LEU A 25 -4.86 5.77 -19.74
N GLY A 26 -5.84 6.64 -19.50
CA GLY A 26 -7.17 6.55 -20.12
C GLY A 26 -7.98 5.34 -19.62
N PHE A 27 -7.72 4.85 -18.41
CA PHE A 27 -8.47 3.74 -17.84
C PHE A 27 -9.80 4.21 -17.25
N PRO A 28 -10.81 3.32 -17.13
CA PRO A 28 -12.02 3.59 -16.36
C PRO A 28 -11.69 3.99 -14.92
N GLU A 29 -12.54 4.82 -14.32
CA GLU A 29 -12.33 5.35 -12.97
C GLU A 29 -12.14 4.22 -11.95
N ALA A 30 -10.95 4.13 -11.35
CA ALA A 30 -10.65 3.10 -10.37
C ALA A 30 -11.33 3.36 -9.01
N LEU A 31 -11.52 4.64 -8.64
CA LEU A 31 -12.11 5.04 -7.36
C LEU A 31 -13.00 6.25 -7.57
N ILE A 32 -14.20 6.22 -7.00
CA ILE A 32 -15.15 7.35 -7.04
C ILE A 32 -15.01 8.25 -5.81
N PRO A 33 -15.39 9.54 -5.89
CA PRO A 33 -15.23 10.49 -4.77
C PRO A 33 -15.92 10.06 -3.46
N VAL A 34 -17.05 9.36 -3.55
CA VAL A 34 -17.80 8.88 -2.36
C VAL A 34 -16.99 7.82 -1.60
N GLN A 35 -16.27 6.96 -2.31
CA GLN A 35 -15.39 5.95 -1.70
C GLN A 35 -14.20 6.63 -1.02
N LEU A 36 -13.54 7.58 -1.70
CA LEU A 36 -12.40 8.34 -1.15
C LEU A 36 -12.77 9.14 0.10
N LEU A 37 -13.98 9.72 0.13
CA LEU A 37 -14.48 10.43 1.31
C LEU A 37 -14.62 9.48 2.51
N TRP A 38 -15.13 8.26 2.28
CA TRP A 38 -15.25 7.26 3.33
C TRP A 38 -13.89 6.75 3.81
N VAL A 39 -12.95 6.52 2.90
CA VAL A 39 -11.58 6.11 3.25
C VAL A 39 -10.94 7.16 4.15
N ASN A 40 -10.88 8.41 3.69
CA ASN A 40 -10.21 9.49 4.43
C ASN A 40 -10.88 9.84 5.77
N LEU A 41 -12.21 9.77 5.84
CA LEU A 41 -12.94 10.18 7.04
C LEU A 41 -13.01 9.05 8.07
N VAL A 42 -13.36 7.84 7.64
CA VAL A 42 -13.70 6.73 8.53
C VAL A 42 -12.55 5.74 8.62
N THR A 43 -12.12 5.21 7.46
CA THR A 43 -11.16 4.11 7.42
C THR A 43 -9.79 4.54 7.95
N ASP A 44 -9.31 5.71 7.51
CA ASP A 44 -8.04 6.31 7.95
C ASP A 44 -8.17 7.14 9.22
N GLY A 45 -9.36 7.68 9.49
CA GLY A 45 -9.63 8.48 10.69
C GLY A 45 -9.44 7.68 11.98
N LEU A 46 -9.84 6.40 11.99
CA LEU A 46 -9.70 5.52 13.15
C LEU A 46 -8.22 5.22 13.49
N PRO A 47 -7.38 4.69 12.58
CA PRO A 47 -5.96 4.50 12.83
C PRO A 47 -5.22 5.82 13.11
N ALA A 48 -5.56 6.91 12.41
CA ALA A 48 -4.94 8.21 12.65
C ALA A 48 -5.17 8.71 14.09
N THR A 49 -6.37 8.49 14.62
CA THR A 49 -6.69 8.79 16.03
C THR A 49 -5.93 7.87 16.98
N ALA A 50 -5.82 6.58 16.64
CA ALA A 50 -5.11 5.59 17.44
C ALA A 50 -3.59 5.83 17.51
N LEU A 51 -2.98 6.36 16.44
CA LEU A 51 -1.58 6.82 16.43
C LEU A 51 -1.34 7.98 17.41
N GLY A 52 -2.40 8.67 17.85
CA GLY A 52 -2.35 9.65 18.94
C GLY A 52 -1.99 9.02 20.30
N PHE A 53 -2.24 7.73 20.48
CA PHE A 53 -1.95 6.97 21.70
C PHE A 53 -0.66 6.14 21.60
N ASN A 54 0.21 6.42 20.63
CA ASN A 54 1.50 5.73 20.50
C ASN A 54 2.37 5.94 21.76
N PRO A 55 3.08 4.90 22.23
CA PRO A 55 4.07 5.06 23.28
C PRO A 55 5.21 5.99 22.81
N PRO A 56 5.88 6.70 23.73
CA PRO A 56 7.02 7.54 23.38
C PRO A 56 8.18 6.69 22.84
N ASP A 57 8.94 7.22 21.87
CA ASP A 57 10.16 6.58 21.38
C ASP A 57 11.14 6.31 22.54
N LEU A 58 11.78 5.14 22.54
CA LEU A 58 12.76 4.74 23.58
C LEU A 58 13.90 5.77 23.76
N ASP A 59 14.34 6.38 22.65
CA ASP A 59 15.47 7.31 22.63
C ASP A 59 15.04 8.79 22.70
N ILE A 60 13.80 9.08 23.12
CA ILE A 60 13.27 10.46 23.08
C ILE A 60 14.02 11.41 24.01
N MET A 61 14.46 10.92 25.18
CA MET A 61 15.18 11.73 26.17
C MET A 61 16.64 12.00 25.79
N ASN A 62 17.20 11.19 24.88
CA ASN A 62 18.57 11.36 24.36
C ASN A 62 18.61 12.36 23.19
N LYS A 63 17.45 12.80 22.68
CA LYS A 63 17.35 13.76 21.58
C LYS A 63 17.33 15.19 22.14
N PRO A 64 18.08 16.14 21.55
CA PRO A 64 18.04 17.54 21.97
C PRO A 64 16.65 18.15 21.71
N PRO A 65 16.27 19.21 22.44
CA PRO A 65 14.99 19.91 22.24
C PRO A 65 14.78 20.32 20.78
N ARG A 66 13.55 20.11 20.28
CA ARG A 66 13.21 20.40 18.88
C ARG A 66 13.38 21.88 18.55
N ASN A 67 13.99 22.18 17.40
CA ASN A 67 14.03 23.54 16.85
C ASN A 67 12.64 23.96 16.31
N ALA A 68 12.14 25.13 16.72
CA ALA A 68 10.84 25.65 16.28
C ALA A 68 10.74 25.89 14.75
N LYS A 69 11.88 26.05 14.06
CA LYS A 69 11.94 26.25 12.60
C LYS A 69 12.02 24.94 11.80
N GLU A 70 12.08 23.79 12.47
CA GLU A 70 12.18 22.51 11.78
C GLU A 70 10.87 22.17 11.04
N PRO A 71 10.91 21.92 9.72
CA PRO A 71 9.72 21.57 8.94
C PRO A 71 9.12 20.24 9.41
N LEU A 72 7.82 20.04 9.16
CA LEU A 72 7.14 18.78 9.48
C LEU A 72 7.58 17.62 8.57
N ILE A 73 7.92 17.94 7.32
CA ILE A 73 8.38 17.01 6.29
C ILE A 73 9.78 17.44 5.84
N SER A 74 10.79 16.60 6.10
CA SER A 74 12.15 16.78 5.60
C SER A 74 12.27 16.24 4.17
N GLY A 75 13.35 16.59 3.44
CA GLY A 75 13.53 16.15 2.05
C GLY A 75 13.50 14.63 1.87
N TRP A 76 14.16 13.88 2.75
CA TRP A 76 14.11 12.42 2.73
C TRP A 76 12.72 11.86 3.05
N LEU A 77 12.06 12.44 4.05
CA LEU A 77 10.72 12.01 4.44
C LEU A 77 9.70 12.28 3.33
N PHE A 78 9.84 13.39 2.60
CA PHE A 78 9.05 13.68 1.41
C PHE A 78 9.24 12.61 0.33
N PHE A 79 10.49 12.26 0.01
CA PHE A 79 10.78 11.20 -0.96
C PHE A 79 10.19 9.85 -0.55
N ARG A 80 10.28 9.49 0.74
CA ARG A 80 9.69 8.26 1.27
C ARG A 80 8.18 8.21 1.08
N TYR A 81 7.46 9.26 1.46
CA TYR A 81 6.00 9.29 1.27
C TYR A 81 5.60 9.38 -0.20
N LEU A 82 6.41 10.02 -1.04
CA LEU A 82 6.19 10.01 -2.48
C LEU A 82 6.35 8.60 -3.05
N ALA A 83 7.38 7.84 -2.66
CA ALA A 83 7.59 6.47 -3.10
C ALA A 83 6.44 5.54 -2.66
N ILE A 84 5.98 5.68 -1.42
CA ILE A 84 4.83 4.92 -0.89
C ILE A 84 3.55 5.31 -1.63
N GLY A 85 3.29 6.61 -1.81
CA GLY A 85 2.12 7.09 -2.55
C GLY A 85 2.11 6.63 -4.01
N CYS A 86 3.26 6.65 -4.68
CA CYS A 86 3.38 6.08 -6.03
C CYS A 86 3.08 4.58 -6.05
N TYR A 87 3.53 3.83 -5.04
CA TYR A 87 3.19 2.42 -4.89
C TYR A 87 1.69 2.22 -4.68
N VAL A 88 1.06 2.99 -3.77
CA VAL A 88 -0.38 2.92 -3.50
C VAL A 88 -1.17 3.16 -4.79
N GLY A 89 -0.89 4.26 -5.48
CA GLY A 89 -1.62 4.62 -6.70
C GLY A 89 -1.39 3.63 -7.85
N ALA A 90 -0.19 3.07 -7.99
CA ALA A 90 0.07 2.02 -8.98
C ALA A 90 -0.62 0.70 -8.60
N ALA A 91 -0.67 0.36 -7.31
CA ALA A 91 -1.30 -0.85 -6.82
C ALA A 91 -2.83 -0.81 -6.97
N THR A 92 -3.47 0.32 -6.68
CA THR A 92 -4.93 0.48 -6.84
C THR A 92 -5.35 0.40 -8.31
N VAL A 93 -4.66 1.14 -9.20
CA VAL A 93 -4.92 1.10 -10.65
C VAL A 93 -4.58 -0.27 -11.22
N GLY A 94 -3.47 -0.87 -10.78
CA GLY A 94 -3.05 -2.21 -11.19
C GLY A 94 -4.06 -3.29 -10.79
N ALA A 95 -4.67 -3.19 -9.60
CA ALA A 95 -5.69 -4.12 -9.15
C ALA A 95 -7.01 -4.01 -9.94
N ALA A 96 -7.43 -2.79 -10.27
CA ALA A 96 -8.57 -2.57 -11.17
C ALA A 96 -8.27 -3.12 -12.57
N ALA A 97 -7.11 -2.79 -13.14
CA ALA A 97 -6.68 -3.28 -14.46
C ALA A 97 -6.51 -4.81 -14.50
N TRP A 98 -6.06 -5.42 -13.40
CA TRP A 98 -5.94 -6.88 -13.26
C TRP A 98 -7.28 -7.58 -13.43
N TRP A 99 -8.36 -7.01 -12.86
CA TRP A 99 -9.71 -7.57 -13.04
C TRP A 99 -10.15 -7.55 -14.52
N PHE A 100 -9.84 -6.49 -15.26
CA PHE A 100 -10.18 -6.40 -16.68
C PHE A 100 -9.36 -7.35 -17.57
N THR A 101 -8.07 -7.55 -17.25
CA THR A 101 -7.11 -8.14 -18.20
C THR A 101 -6.74 -9.59 -17.88
N VAL A 102 -6.72 -9.99 -16.61
CA VAL A 102 -6.16 -11.28 -16.16
C VAL A 102 -7.14 -12.10 -15.33
N ALA A 103 -8.11 -11.48 -14.65
CA ALA A 103 -9.01 -12.24 -13.78
C ALA A 103 -9.83 -13.28 -14.56
N ASP A 104 -9.96 -14.48 -13.99
CA ASP A 104 -10.74 -15.58 -14.57
C ASP A 104 -12.22 -15.22 -14.69
N ASP A 105 -12.75 -14.45 -13.74
CA ASP A 105 -14.14 -13.95 -13.72
C ASP A 105 -14.34 -12.67 -14.56
N GLY A 106 -13.26 -12.15 -15.17
CA GLY A 106 -13.25 -10.89 -15.92
C GLY A 106 -13.37 -11.08 -17.44
N PRO A 107 -13.51 -9.98 -18.20
CA PRO A 107 -13.65 -10.03 -19.66
C PRO A 107 -12.35 -10.31 -20.43
N GLN A 108 -11.21 -10.43 -19.74
CA GLN A 108 -9.88 -10.73 -20.31
C GLN A 108 -9.52 -9.88 -21.53
N ILE A 109 -9.72 -8.57 -21.42
CA ILE A 109 -9.48 -7.63 -22.50
C ILE A 109 -8.01 -7.21 -22.61
N THR A 110 -7.63 -6.67 -23.76
CA THR A 110 -6.30 -6.10 -23.96
C THR A 110 -6.17 -4.72 -23.29
N LEU A 111 -4.93 -4.33 -22.93
CA LEU A 111 -4.65 -3.00 -22.38
C LEU A 111 -5.04 -1.87 -23.34
N TYR A 112 -4.97 -2.12 -24.65
CA TYR A 112 -5.40 -1.15 -25.66
C TYR A 112 -6.91 -0.86 -25.55
N GLN A 113 -7.73 -1.91 -25.52
CA GLN A 113 -9.18 -1.79 -25.33
C GLN A 113 -9.53 -1.12 -24.00
N LEU A 114 -8.79 -1.41 -22.93
CA LEU A 114 -8.99 -0.78 -21.62
C LEU A 114 -8.70 0.74 -21.65
N SER A 115 -7.62 1.17 -22.29
CA SER A 115 -7.27 2.59 -22.43
C SER A 115 -8.19 3.38 -23.38
N HIS A 116 -8.86 2.69 -24.30
CA HIS A 116 -9.75 3.28 -25.31
C HIS A 116 -11.23 2.95 -25.04
N PHE A 117 -11.59 2.73 -23.77
CA PHE A 117 -12.95 2.32 -23.39
C PHE A 117 -14.05 3.31 -23.84
N LEU A 118 -13.74 4.61 -23.94
CA LEU A 118 -14.68 5.63 -24.43
C LEU A 118 -15.10 5.45 -25.89
N GLN A 119 -14.36 4.66 -26.67
CA GLN A 119 -14.67 4.34 -28.06
C GLN A 119 -15.51 3.06 -28.21
N CYS A 120 -15.96 2.48 -27.09
CA CYS A 120 -16.80 1.30 -27.10
C CYS A 120 -18.17 1.66 -27.71
N SER A 121 -18.40 1.13 -28.92
CA SER A 121 -19.64 1.26 -29.67
C SER A 121 -19.85 -0.04 -30.46
N PRO A 122 -21.10 -0.50 -30.67
CA PRO A 122 -21.39 -1.68 -31.48
C PRO A 122 -20.81 -1.62 -32.90
N ASP A 123 -20.60 -0.40 -33.42
CA ASP A 123 -20.08 -0.16 -34.76
C ASP A 123 -18.54 -0.25 -34.85
N ASN A 124 -17.83 -0.28 -33.72
CA ASN A 124 -16.37 -0.29 -33.68
C ASN A 124 -15.82 -1.73 -33.76
N PRO A 125 -15.06 -2.10 -34.80
CA PRO A 125 -14.57 -3.47 -34.97
C PRO A 125 -13.66 -3.94 -33.83
N ASP A 126 -12.99 -3.02 -33.13
CA ASP A 126 -12.09 -3.34 -32.03
C ASP A 126 -12.82 -3.84 -30.76
N PHE A 127 -14.14 -3.63 -30.67
CA PHE A 127 -14.98 -3.96 -29.49
C PHE A 127 -16.16 -4.88 -29.82
N HIS A 128 -16.19 -5.50 -31.01
CA HIS A 128 -17.36 -6.25 -31.49
C HIS A 128 -17.74 -7.46 -30.60
N ASP A 129 -16.78 -8.03 -29.88
CA ASP A 129 -16.99 -9.20 -29.01
C ASP A 129 -17.21 -8.83 -27.53
N LEU A 130 -17.39 -7.53 -27.21
CA LEU A 130 -17.47 -7.01 -25.84
C LEU A 130 -18.76 -6.21 -25.61
N GLU A 131 -19.42 -6.47 -24.47
CA GLU A 131 -20.52 -5.63 -24.03
C GLU A 131 -20.00 -4.40 -23.27
N CYS A 132 -20.25 -3.19 -23.78
CA CYS A 132 -19.70 -1.95 -23.22
C CYS A 132 -20.09 -1.68 -21.75
N HIS A 133 -21.15 -2.32 -21.24
CA HIS A 133 -21.56 -2.21 -19.84
C HIS A 133 -20.49 -2.74 -18.86
N VAL A 134 -19.55 -3.57 -19.34
CA VAL A 134 -18.49 -4.15 -18.51
C VAL A 134 -17.55 -3.10 -17.93
N PHE A 135 -17.37 -1.96 -18.60
CA PHE A 135 -16.51 -0.87 -18.13
C PHE A 135 -17.14 -0.07 -16.97
N GLU A 136 -18.44 -0.19 -16.75
CA GLU A 136 -19.18 0.40 -15.62
C GLU A 136 -19.36 -0.58 -14.45
N SER A 137 -18.68 -1.73 -14.51
CA SER A 137 -18.77 -2.77 -13.50
C SER A 137 -18.23 -2.30 -12.12
N PRO A 138 -18.90 -2.66 -11.00
CA PRO A 138 -18.45 -2.34 -9.65
C PRO A 138 -17.26 -3.19 -9.14
N TYR A 139 -16.96 -4.31 -9.79
CA TYR A 139 -15.85 -5.19 -9.41
C TYR A 139 -14.46 -4.53 -9.43
N PRO A 140 -14.02 -3.87 -10.51
CA PRO A 140 -12.70 -3.21 -10.55
C PRO A 140 -12.57 -2.10 -9.51
N MET A 141 -13.65 -1.34 -9.28
CA MET A 141 -13.69 -0.32 -8.23
C MET A 141 -13.54 -0.94 -6.83
N THR A 142 -14.18 -2.08 -6.59
CA THR A 142 -14.04 -2.80 -5.32
C THR A 142 -12.62 -3.33 -5.11
N MET A 143 -11.97 -3.84 -6.16
CA MET A 143 -10.58 -4.28 -6.11
C MET A 143 -9.66 -3.12 -5.75
N ALA A 144 -9.78 -1.98 -6.42
CA ALA A 144 -9.00 -0.79 -6.13
C ALA A 144 -9.23 -0.29 -4.70
N LEU A 145 -10.49 -0.20 -4.26
CA LEU A 145 -10.84 0.25 -2.91
C LEU A 145 -10.29 -0.69 -1.84
N SER A 146 -10.42 -2.00 -2.03
CA SER A 146 -9.94 -2.99 -1.07
C SER A 146 -8.41 -2.99 -0.98
N VAL A 147 -7.71 -2.76 -2.09
CA VAL A 147 -6.25 -2.57 -2.09
C VAL A 147 -5.85 -1.31 -1.36
N LEU A 148 -6.53 -0.19 -1.60
CA LEU A 148 -6.28 1.08 -0.90
C LEU A 148 -6.43 0.90 0.60
N VAL A 149 -7.59 0.41 1.06
CA VAL A 149 -7.86 0.17 2.49
C VAL A 149 -6.84 -0.76 3.11
N THR A 150 -6.49 -1.87 2.45
CA THR A 150 -5.52 -2.84 2.97
C THR A 150 -4.11 -2.24 3.06
N ILE A 151 -3.70 -1.45 2.06
CA ILE A 151 -2.41 -0.74 2.08
C ILE A 151 -2.39 0.29 3.21
N GLU A 152 -3.45 1.06 3.41
CA GLU A 152 -3.50 2.07 4.47
C GLU A 152 -3.44 1.45 5.86
N MET A 153 -4.09 0.30 6.08
CA MET A 153 -3.94 -0.45 7.34
C MET A 153 -2.50 -0.91 7.57
N CYS A 154 -1.81 -1.34 6.52
CA CYS A 154 -0.37 -1.67 6.59
C CYS A 154 0.49 -0.42 6.84
N ASN A 155 0.15 0.70 6.21
CA ASN A 155 0.85 1.97 6.34
C ASN A 155 0.65 2.60 7.73
N ALA A 156 -0.48 2.35 8.37
CA ALA A 156 -0.75 2.73 9.75
C ALA A 156 0.21 2.01 10.72
N LEU A 157 0.49 0.71 10.49
CA LEU A 157 1.51 -0.03 11.24
C LEU A 157 2.90 0.55 11.01
N ASN A 158 3.25 0.85 9.75
CA ASN A 158 4.51 1.51 9.41
C ASN A 158 4.65 2.88 10.08
N SER A 159 3.54 3.58 10.31
CA SER A 159 3.49 4.90 10.96
C SER A 159 3.63 4.85 12.49
N LEU A 160 3.68 3.65 13.10
CA LEU A 160 3.96 3.47 14.54
C LEU A 160 5.35 4.00 14.91
N SER A 161 6.32 3.93 14.00
CA SER A 161 7.62 4.60 14.15
C SER A 161 8.06 5.31 12.89
N GLU A 162 8.71 6.46 13.08
CA GLU A 162 9.37 7.17 11.98
C GLU A 162 10.60 6.41 11.48
N ASN A 163 11.49 6.01 12.39
CA ASN A 163 12.81 5.43 12.03
C ASN A 163 13.01 4.00 12.53
N GLN A 164 12.28 3.55 13.57
CA GLN A 164 12.44 2.19 14.07
C GLN A 164 11.73 1.19 13.16
N SER A 165 12.36 0.04 13.01
CA SER A 165 11.78 -1.12 12.32
C SER A 165 10.57 -1.64 13.07
N LEU A 166 9.59 -2.18 12.33
CA LEU A 166 8.47 -2.94 12.92
C LEU A 166 8.96 -4.16 13.73
N LEU A 167 10.15 -4.68 13.43
CA LEU A 167 10.77 -5.76 14.20
C LEU A 167 11.27 -5.31 15.58
N ARG A 168 11.65 -4.04 15.73
CA ARG A 168 12.17 -3.50 16.99
C ARG A 168 11.06 -2.88 17.84
N MET A 169 10.07 -2.27 17.20
CA MET A 169 8.83 -1.83 17.84
C MET A 169 7.66 -2.59 17.22
N PRO A 170 7.26 -3.71 17.85
CA PRO A 170 6.23 -4.57 17.28
C PRO A 170 4.85 -3.90 17.30
N PRO A 171 3.92 -4.35 16.45
CA PRO A 171 2.63 -3.69 16.28
C PRO A 171 1.72 -3.78 17.51
N TRP A 172 1.98 -4.70 18.45
CA TRP A 172 1.23 -4.85 19.70
C TRP A 172 1.61 -3.85 20.80
N GLU A 173 2.63 -3.02 20.60
CA GLU A 173 2.95 -1.91 21.52
C GLU A 173 1.79 -0.91 21.63
N ASN A 174 1.02 -0.73 20.55
CA ASN A 174 -0.20 0.07 20.55
C ASN A 174 -1.44 -0.79 20.30
N ILE A 175 -2.03 -1.32 21.38
CA ILE A 175 -3.28 -2.10 21.32
C ILE A 175 -4.44 -1.28 20.73
N TRP A 176 -4.45 0.04 20.94
CA TRP A 176 -5.47 0.92 20.34
C TRP A 176 -5.37 0.98 18.82
N LEU A 177 -4.14 0.96 18.28
CA LEU A 177 -3.92 0.92 16.83
C LEU A 177 -4.40 -0.40 16.24
N LEU A 178 -4.11 -1.52 16.88
CA LEU A 178 -4.63 -2.83 16.44
C LEU A 178 -6.16 -2.87 16.49
N GLY A 179 -6.76 -2.35 17.57
CA GLY A 179 -8.21 -2.23 17.68
C GLY A 179 -8.82 -1.36 16.58
N ALA A 180 -8.17 -0.23 16.26
CA ALA A 180 -8.61 0.65 15.18
C ALA A 180 -8.50 0.00 13.80
N ILE A 181 -7.40 -0.72 13.50
CA ILE A 181 -7.24 -1.46 12.24
C ILE A 181 -8.31 -2.55 12.11
N CYS A 182 -8.55 -3.33 13.17
CA CYS A 182 -9.60 -4.34 13.18
C CYS A 182 -10.99 -3.73 12.94
N LEU A 183 -11.28 -2.58 13.56
CA LEU A 183 -12.53 -1.86 13.37
C LEU A 183 -12.65 -1.31 11.95
N SER A 184 -11.61 -0.70 11.39
CA SER A 184 -11.58 -0.20 10.01
C SER A 184 -11.81 -1.34 9.00
N MET A 185 -11.15 -2.48 9.17
CA MET A 185 -11.38 -3.66 8.32
C MET A 185 -12.79 -4.22 8.48
N SER A 186 -13.34 -4.23 9.70
CA SER A 186 -14.73 -4.65 9.94
C SER A 186 -15.73 -3.73 9.27
N LEU A 187 -15.48 -2.41 9.29
CA LEU A 187 -16.30 -1.42 8.57
C LEU A 187 -16.17 -1.56 7.05
N HIS A 188 -15.00 -1.94 6.55
CA HIS A 188 -14.82 -2.27 5.12
C HIS A 188 -15.65 -3.49 4.72
N PHE A 189 -15.68 -4.54 5.53
CA PHE A 189 -16.58 -5.67 5.29
C PHE A 189 -18.06 -5.29 5.43
N LEU A 190 -18.40 -4.38 6.36
CA LEU A 190 -19.76 -3.87 6.52
C LEU A 190 -20.26 -3.22 5.22
N ILE A 191 -19.46 -2.36 4.59
CA ILE A 191 -19.86 -1.68 3.34
C ILE A 191 -19.98 -2.65 2.16
N LEU A 192 -19.30 -3.81 2.19
CA LEU A 192 -19.34 -4.82 1.14
C LEU A 192 -20.52 -5.79 1.25
N TYR A 193 -20.93 -6.14 2.47
CA TYR A 193 -21.91 -7.21 2.71
C TYR A 193 -23.28 -6.73 3.19
N VAL A 194 -23.40 -5.50 3.70
CA VAL A 194 -24.67 -5.00 4.25
C VAL A 194 -25.36 -4.08 3.26
N GLU A 195 -26.44 -4.59 2.64
CA GLU A 195 -27.39 -3.76 1.90
C GLU A 195 -27.97 -2.67 2.83
N PRO A 196 -27.98 -1.37 2.45
CA PRO A 196 -27.89 -0.78 1.09
C PRO A 196 -26.51 -0.20 0.70
N LEU A 197 -25.47 -0.41 1.51
CA LEU A 197 -24.18 0.28 1.35
C LEU A 197 -23.48 0.00 0.00
N PRO A 198 -23.45 -1.25 -0.53
CA PRO A 198 -22.79 -1.53 -1.81
C PRO A 198 -23.34 -0.73 -2.99
N VAL A 199 -24.63 -0.39 -2.96
CA VAL A 199 -25.30 0.42 -4.01
C VAL A 199 -24.84 1.87 -3.96
N ILE A 200 -24.68 2.44 -2.76
CA ILE A 200 -24.23 3.83 -2.56
C ILE A 200 -22.76 3.97 -2.96
N PHE A 201 -21.94 2.99 -2.59
CA PHE A 201 -20.51 3.01 -2.86
C PHE A 201 -20.12 2.41 -4.22
N GLN A 202 -21.08 1.89 -5.00
CA GLN A 202 -20.83 1.22 -6.29
C GLN A 202 -19.78 0.10 -6.16
N ILE A 203 -19.96 -0.77 -5.17
CA ILE A 203 -19.06 -1.89 -4.86
C ILE A 203 -19.83 -3.21 -4.79
N THR A 204 -19.11 -4.32 -4.89
CA THR A 204 -19.66 -5.68 -4.84
C THR A 204 -18.80 -6.59 -3.99
N PRO A 205 -19.36 -7.61 -3.32
CA PRO A 205 -18.56 -8.52 -2.50
C PRO A 205 -17.51 -9.26 -3.35
N LEU A 206 -16.28 -9.34 -2.84
CA LEU A 206 -15.16 -10.02 -3.51
C LEU A 206 -15.12 -11.51 -3.18
N SER A 207 -14.67 -12.30 -4.16
CA SER A 207 -14.38 -13.73 -3.98
C SER A 207 -13.08 -13.96 -3.19
N MET A 208 -12.87 -15.18 -2.70
CA MET A 208 -11.64 -15.52 -1.96
C MET A 208 -10.39 -15.39 -2.83
N ALA A 209 -10.48 -15.68 -4.14
CA ALA A 209 -9.38 -15.52 -5.08
C ALA A 209 -9.00 -14.04 -5.26
N GLN A 210 -10.00 -13.17 -5.39
CA GLN A 210 -9.84 -11.73 -5.48
C GLN A 210 -9.21 -11.16 -4.20
N TRP A 211 -9.67 -11.58 -3.02
CA TRP A 211 -9.08 -11.21 -1.73
C TRP A 211 -7.61 -11.62 -1.60
N LEU A 212 -7.25 -12.81 -2.09
CA LEU A 212 -5.88 -13.27 -2.09
C LEU A 212 -4.99 -12.39 -2.98
N MET A 213 -5.52 -11.90 -4.11
CA MET A 213 -4.82 -10.92 -4.96
C MET A 213 -4.67 -9.57 -4.25
N VAL A 214 -5.71 -9.07 -3.57
CA VAL A 214 -5.65 -7.84 -2.75
C VAL A 214 -4.54 -7.95 -1.71
N ILE A 215 -4.47 -9.05 -0.96
CA ILE A 215 -3.44 -9.25 0.05
C ILE A 215 -2.04 -9.30 -0.59
N LYS A 216 -1.89 -10.00 -1.72
CA LYS A 216 -0.62 -10.10 -2.45
C LYS A 216 -0.08 -8.75 -2.92
N ILE A 217 -0.94 -7.89 -3.45
CA ILE A 217 -0.53 -6.57 -3.94
C ILE A 217 -0.39 -5.54 -2.81
N SER A 218 -1.08 -5.71 -1.68
CA SER A 218 -1.00 -4.75 -0.57
C SER A 218 0.19 -5.00 0.37
N LEU A 219 0.48 -6.25 0.75
CA LEU A 219 1.52 -6.58 1.74
C LEU A 219 2.94 -6.05 1.43
N PRO A 220 3.41 -5.99 0.16
CA PRO A 220 4.75 -5.49 -0.14
C PRO A 220 4.99 -4.03 0.28
N VAL A 221 3.94 -3.24 0.57
CA VAL A 221 4.11 -1.88 1.12
C VAL A 221 4.85 -1.87 2.46
N ILE A 222 4.68 -2.91 3.28
CA ILE A 222 5.41 -3.05 4.56
C ILE A 222 6.91 -3.23 4.27
N VAL A 223 7.24 -4.11 3.32
CA VAL A 223 8.63 -4.36 2.93
C VAL A 223 9.25 -3.10 2.33
N LEU A 224 8.50 -2.39 1.47
CA LEU A 224 8.95 -1.12 0.87
C LEU A 224 9.29 -0.08 1.95
N ASP A 225 8.39 0.17 2.90
CA ASP A 225 8.63 1.14 3.97
C ASP A 225 9.78 0.72 4.88
N GLU A 226 9.88 -0.57 5.21
CA GLU A 226 10.93 -1.12 6.05
C GLU A 226 12.32 -1.00 5.38
N LEU A 227 12.39 -1.21 4.06
CA LEU A 227 13.59 -0.94 3.26
C LEU A 227 13.95 0.55 3.27
N LEU A 228 12.97 1.45 3.13
CA LEU A 228 13.21 2.90 3.17
C LEU A 228 13.68 3.35 4.57
N LYS A 229 13.14 2.77 5.64
CA LYS A 229 13.62 2.97 7.03
C LYS A 229 15.04 2.45 7.21
N PHE A 230 15.35 1.27 6.69
CA PHE A 230 16.68 0.71 6.74
C PHE A 230 17.71 1.60 6.02
N VAL A 231 17.39 2.09 4.82
CA VAL A 231 18.24 3.03 4.07
C VAL A 231 18.44 4.33 4.86
N ALA A 232 17.39 4.86 5.47
CA ALA A 232 17.46 6.07 6.28
C ALA A 232 18.48 5.93 7.43
N ARG A 233 18.42 4.82 8.17
CA ARG A 233 19.30 4.57 9.32
C ARG A 233 20.75 4.34 8.91
N ASN A 234 20.98 3.56 7.85
CA ASN A 234 22.33 3.12 7.49
C ASN A 234 23.09 4.14 6.62
N TYR A 235 22.39 4.92 5.78
CA TYR A 235 23.04 5.78 4.78
C TYR A 235 22.77 7.28 4.96
N LEU A 236 21.66 7.69 5.57
CA LEU A 236 21.36 9.11 5.83
C LEU A 236 21.72 9.57 7.23
N GLU A 237 21.72 8.68 8.22
CA GLU A 237 22.10 8.98 9.60
C GLU A 237 23.45 8.35 10.05
N PRO A 238 24.55 8.29 9.26
CA PRO A 238 25.83 7.77 9.78
C PRO A 238 26.52 8.72 10.78
N GLY A 239 25.87 9.80 11.23
CA GLY A 239 26.56 10.99 11.76
C GLY A 239 26.03 11.56 13.07
N LYS A 240 25.39 10.78 13.96
CA LYS A 240 25.13 11.23 15.35
C LYS A 240 25.92 10.49 16.42
N ASP A 241 26.50 9.34 16.10
CA ASP A 241 27.31 8.57 17.05
C ASP A 241 28.83 8.81 16.88
N LEU A 242 29.24 9.55 15.84
CA LEU A 242 30.65 9.79 15.49
C LEU A 242 31.29 11.04 16.14
N ALA A 243 30.70 11.58 17.21
CA ALA A 243 31.33 12.68 17.96
C ALA A 243 32.13 12.21 19.19
N GLU A 244 32.06 10.93 19.60
CA GLU A 244 32.70 10.49 20.84
C GLU A 244 33.76 9.38 20.76
N GLU A 245 33.97 8.67 19.65
CA GLU A 245 35.05 7.66 19.62
C GLU A 245 36.02 7.83 18.46
N SER A 246 37.22 8.26 18.86
CA SER A 246 38.45 8.40 18.10
C SER A 246 39.01 7.07 17.58
N GLN A 247 39.75 7.17 16.47
CA GLN A 247 40.82 6.26 15.97
C GLN A 247 40.41 5.09 15.04
N GLN A 248 40.70 5.29 13.75
CA GLN A 248 41.49 4.41 12.87
C GLN A 248 41.20 2.89 12.88
N GLU A 249 40.65 2.34 11.79
CA GLU A 249 41.39 1.43 10.87
C GLU A 249 40.57 0.88 9.69
N SER A 250 41.25 0.83 8.54
CA SER A 250 41.15 -0.09 7.38
C SER A 250 39.78 -0.59 6.88
N TRP A 251 39.43 -0.16 5.67
CA TRP A 251 38.25 -0.62 4.93
C TRP A 251 38.48 -2.04 4.36
N SER A 252 37.65 -3.01 4.79
CA SER A 252 37.62 -4.39 4.28
C SER A 252 36.27 -4.69 3.61
N VAL A 253 36.30 -5.33 2.45
CA VAL A 253 35.14 -5.78 1.65
C VAL A 253 34.19 -6.69 2.46
N SER A 254 34.67 -7.28 3.57
CA SER A 254 33.86 -8.07 4.51
C SER A 254 32.76 -7.27 5.22
N ALA A 255 32.86 -5.94 5.31
CA ALA A 255 31.82 -5.08 5.89
C ALA A 255 30.52 -5.05 5.06
N CYS A 256 30.59 -5.40 3.77
CA CYS A 256 29.44 -5.45 2.87
C CYS A 256 28.49 -6.63 3.19
N VAL A 257 28.98 -7.67 3.86
CA VAL A 257 28.20 -8.87 4.19
C VAL A 257 27.69 -8.86 5.64
N GLN A 258 28.25 -8.00 6.49
CA GLN A 258 27.97 -7.98 7.93
C GLN A 258 26.68 -7.22 8.33
N GLY A 259 26.04 -6.52 7.39
CA GLY A 259 24.74 -5.86 7.57
C GLY A 259 23.53 -6.67 7.09
N ILE A 260 23.75 -7.85 6.50
CA ILE A 260 22.67 -8.74 6.08
C ILE A 260 22.14 -9.46 7.32
N SER A 261 21.02 -8.97 7.84
CA SER A 261 20.23 -9.73 8.81
C SER A 261 19.75 -11.01 8.11
N TRP A 262 20.35 -12.16 8.43
CA TRP A 262 19.90 -13.45 7.91
C TRP A 262 18.44 -13.74 8.32
N SER A 263 17.95 -13.09 9.37
CA SER A 263 16.54 -13.06 9.78
C SER A 263 15.66 -12.31 8.77
N PHE A 264 16.16 -11.26 8.11
CA PHE A 264 15.48 -10.53 7.05
C PHE A 264 15.31 -11.41 5.80
N ILE A 265 16.36 -12.15 5.42
CA ILE A 265 16.25 -13.17 4.37
C ILE A 265 15.26 -14.26 4.82
N ALA A 266 15.33 -14.75 6.06
CA ALA A 266 14.44 -15.80 6.54
C ALA A 266 12.94 -15.42 6.59
N VAL A 267 12.59 -14.14 6.73
CA VAL A 267 11.20 -13.65 6.76
C VAL A 267 10.72 -13.16 5.40
N CYS A 268 11.57 -12.46 4.64
CA CYS A 268 11.21 -11.97 3.31
C CYS A 268 11.26 -13.09 2.26
N LEU A 269 12.14 -14.07 2.38
CA LEU A 269 12.29 -15.12 1.38
C LEU A 269 11.07 -16.05 1.32
N PRO A 270 10.40 -16.46 2.42
CA PRO A 270 9.11 -17.16 2.35
C PRO A 270 7.98 -16.31 1.75
N LEU A 271 7.96 -15.00 1.99
CA LEU A 271 6.93 -14.09 1.47
C LEU A 271 7.12 -13.84 -0.04
N VAL A 272 8.37 -13.65 -0.47
CA VAL A 272 8.78 -13.53 -1.87
C VAL A 272 8.61 -14.86 -2.60
N VAL A 273 8.97 -15.98 -1.98
CA VAL A 273 8.75 -17.33 -2.52
C VAL A 273 7.26 -17.65 -2.57
N TRP A 274 6.44 -17.23 -1.60
CA TRP A 274 4.98 -17.42 -1.64
C TRP A 274 4.33 -16.57 -2.75
N LEU A 275 4.78 -15.32 -2.92
CA LEU A 275 4.41 -14.46 -4.04
C LEU A 275 4.74 -15.13 -5.39
N TYR A 276 5.89 -15.77 -5.52
CA TYR A 276 6.34 -16.42 -6.77
C TYR A 276 5.84 -17.87 -6.97
N SER A 277 5.58 -18.61 -5.91
CA SER A 277 5.30 -20.06 -5.94
C SER A 277 3.86 -20.39 -6.29
N THR A 278 2.95 -19.41 -6.27
CA THR A 278 1.55 -19.64 -6.68
C THR A 278 1.33 -19.47 -8.18
N ASP A 279 2.22 -18.75 -8.90
CA ASP A 279 2.18 -18.66 -10.36
C ASP A 279 2.60 -19.97 -11.07
N THR A 280 3.35 -20.84 -10.39
CA THR A 280 3.78 -22.13 -10.99
C THR A 280 2.71 -23.20 -11.00
N ASN A 281 1.57 -23.00 -10.33
CA ASN A 281 0.48 -23.98 -10.32
C ASN A 281 -0.63 -23.66 -11.35
N THR A 282 -0.74 -22.41 -11.82
CA THR A 282 -1.71 -22.02 -12.86
C THR A 282 -1.23 -22.43 -14.27
N SER A 283 0.08 -22.53 -14.48
CA SER A 283 0.66 -22.99 -15.75
C SER A 283 0.63 -24.52 -15.95
N ARG A 284 0.22 -25.30 -14.93
CA ARG A 284 0.07 -26.77 -15.05
C ARG A 284 -1.32 -27.25 -15.46
N SER A 285 -2.36 -26.40 -15.48
CA SER A 285 -3.69 -26.81 -15.98
C SER A 285 -3.89 -26.61 -17.49
N LEU A 286 -2.95 -25.92 -18.18
CA LEU A 286 -2.97 -25.73 -19.64
C LEU A 286 -2.16 -26.79 -20.42
N GLY A 287 -1.71 -27.85 -19.75
CA GLY A 287 -0.84 -28.89 -20.33
C GLY A 287 -1.41 -30.32 -20.32
N SER A 288 -2.68 -30.53 -19.96
CA SER A 288 -3.31 -31.84 -20.08
C SER A 288 -4.82 -31.74 -20.24
N SER A 289 -5.27 -31.50 -21.48
CA SER A 289 -6.39 -32.17 -22.17
C SER A 289 -6.58 -31.50 -23.52
#